data_AF-A0A8R1DLG6-F1
#
_entry.id   AF-A0A8R1DLG6-F1
#
_cell.length_a   1.000
_cell.length_b   1.000
_cell.length_c   1.000
_cell.angle_alpha   90.00
_cell.angle_beta   90.00
_cell.angle_gamma   90.00
#
_symmetry.space_group_name_H-M   'P 1'
#
loop_
_entity.id
_entity.type
_entity.pdbx_description
1 polymer ?
#
loop_
_entity_poly.entity_id
_entity_poly.type
_entity_poly.pdbx_seq_one_letter_code
_entity_poly.pdbx_strand_id
1 'polypeptide(L)'
;MDDQNMESGSSTDEEELMREAQQRHQETMDMNRILDLVSNHPTTFASSSTHDTSIEMGGIRDELERIKNTQDGVLRQLEQASFSATHPSQDAAPILSQIVGTWRAISSACTQENFVSFPPAFLFGFMWYRLDGLTLNCCFFNGFEHERTAYEIGVESMGAVSGSRSLTYVEDNRLITSHRMVADGSECIRIERFIENGVLRYVFRQGDLVCTRSYERMFQK
;
A
#
# COMPACT_ATOMS: atom_id res chain seq x y z
N MET A 1 22.69 35.56 -46.55
CA MET A 1 22.51 35.90 -45.12
C MET A 1 21.18 35.30 -44.78
N ASP A 2 21.23 34.03 -44.40
CA ASP A 2 20.05 33.24 -44.04
C ASP A 2 19.92 33.34 -42.54
N ASP A 3 18.76 33.84 -42.12
CA ASP A 3 18.41 34.04 -40.73
C ASP A 3 17.15 33.23 -40.42
N GLN A 4 17.15 32.66 -39.23
CA GLN A 4 16.02 32.13 -38.47
C GLN A 4 15.54 30.71 -38.80
N ASN A 5 16.17 29.76 -38.12
CA ASN A 5 15.50 28.54 -37.66
C ASN A 5 15.39 28.68 -36.12
N MET A 6 14.24 29.17 -35.63
CA MET A 6 13.95 29.22 -34.19
C MET A 6 13.50 27.84 -33.71
N GLU A 7 14.17 27.38 -32.66
CA GLU A 7 13.91 26.15 -31.92
C GLU A 7 12.49 26.13 -31.33
N SER A 8 11.66 25.20 -31.80
CA SER A 8 10.42 24.80 -31.13
C SER A 8 10.68 23.53 -30.32
N GLY A 9 11.08 23.68 -29.06
CA GLY A 9 11.46 22.54 -28.20
C GLY A 9 11.02 22.62 -26.73
N SER A 10 10.16 23.56 -26.34
CA SER A 10 9.91 23.88 -24.91
C SER A 10 8.50 23.59 -24.38
N SER A 11 7.48 23.43 -25.23
CA SER A 11 6.08 23.37 -24.75
C SER A 11 5.64 22.00 -24.22
N THR A 12 6.25 20.92 -24.72
CA THR A 12 5.87 19.54 -24.37
C THR A 12 6.28 19.16 -22.95
N ASP A 13 7.43 19.65 -22.49
CA ASP A 13 7.98 19.35 -21.16
C ASP A 13 7.19 20.06 -20.04
N GLU A 14 6.63 21.25 -20.31
CA GLU A 14 5.85 22.01 -19.33
C GLU A 14 4.45 21.42 -19.10
N GLU A 15 3.79 20.99 -20.17
CA GLU A 15 2.50 20.30 -20.08
C GLU A 15 2.62 18.95 -19.34
N GLU A 16 3.71 18.22 -19.57
CA GLU A 16 3.99 16.97 -18.87
C GLU A 16 4.23 17.19 -17.37
N LEU A 17 5.03 18.20 -17.01
CA LEU A 17 5.28 18.57 -15.61
C LEU A 17 4.01 19.05 -14.89
N MET A 18 3.16 19.84 -15.56
CA MET A 18 1.87 20.25 -14.98
C MET A 18 0.94 19.06 -14.75
N ARG A 19 0.89 18.12 -15.69
CA ARG A 19 0.08 16.90 -15.55
C ARG A 19 0.59 16.03 -14.40
N GLU A 20 1.90 15.89 -14.25
CA GLU A 20 2.52 15.20 -13.11
C GLU A 20 2.17 15.88 -11.78
N ALA A 21 2.25 17.21 -11.71
CA ALA A 21 1.90 17.96 -10.50
C ALA A 21 0.44 17.78 -10.11
N GLN A 22 -0.50 17.86 -11.07
CA GLN A 22 -1.92 17.62 -10.82
C GLN A 22 -2.19 16.19 -10.34
N GLN A 23 -1.56 15.21 -10.97
CA GLN A 23 -1.69 13.81 -10.57
C GLN A 23 -1.19 13.60 -9.12
N ARG A 24 0.00 14.09 -8.78
CA ARG A 24 0.53 13.94 -7.43
C ARG A 24 -0.25 14.71 -6.37
N HIS A 25 -0.86 15.83 -6.73
CA HIS A 25 -1.74 16.56 -5.83
C HIS A 25 -2.97 15.72 -5.47
N GLN A 26 -3.60 15.09 -6.47
CA GLN A 26 -4.71 14.16 -6.25
C GLN A 26 -4.29 12.97 -5.36
N GLU A 27 -3.14 12.35 -5.66
CA GLU A 27 -2.56 11.29 -4.82
C GLU A 27 -2.38 11.73 -3.36
N THR A 28 -1.95 12.97 -3.14
CA THR A 28 -1.73 13.50 -1.80
C THR A 28 -3.04 13.68 -1.03
N MET A 29 -4.09 14.18 -1.70
CA MET A 29 -5.41 14.29 -1.10
C MET A 29 -5.96 12.92 -0.69
N ASP A 30 -5.82 11.92 -1.55
CA ASP A 30 -6.31 10.58 -1.30
C ASP A 30 -5.49 9.86 -0.20
N MET A 31 -4.18 10.08 -0.14
CA MET A 31 -3.35 9.63 0.98
C MET A 31 -3.78 10.24 2.32
N ASN A 32 -4.08 11.54 2.36
CA ASN A 32 -4.61 12.18 3.57
C ASN A 32 -5.96 11.59 3.98
N ARG A 33 -6.83 11.29 3.02
CA ARG A 33 -8.10 10.61 3.28
C ARG A 33 -7.89 9.20 3.86
N ILE A 34 -6.90 8.46 3.36
CA ILE A 34 -6.53 7.17 3.94
C ILE A 34 -6.11 7.37 5.40
N LEU A 35 -5.25 8.34 5.68
CA LEU A 35 -4.80 8.66 7.04
C LEU A 35 -5.99 8.96 7.97
N ASP A 36 -6.96 9.78 7.56
CA ASP A 36 -8.17 10.04 8.34
C ASP A 36 -8.93 8.75 8.66
N LEU A 37 -9.09 7.90 7.64
CA LEU A 37 -9.84 6.65 7.73
C LEU A 37 -9.19 5.62 8.66
N VAL A 38 -7.87 5.66 8.87
CA VAL A 38 -7.17 4.75 9.78
C VAL A 38 -6.81 5.36 11.14
N SER A 39 -6.78 6.68 11.26
CA SER A 39 -6.32 7.35 12.48
C SER A 39 -7.42 7.61 13.51
N ASN A 40 -8.71 7.47 13.16
CA ASN A 40 -9.84 7.94 14.00
C ASN A 40 -9.64 9.38 14.53
N HIS A 41 -8.82 10.18 13.84
CA HIS A 41 -8.54 11.58 14.14
C HIS A 41 -8.93 12.35 12.89
N PRO A 42 -9.87 13.30 12.97
CA PRO A 42 -10.12 14.21 11.85
C PRO A 42 -8.84 15.00 11.64
N THR A 43 -8.15 14.76 10.52
CA THR A 43 -6.98 15.53 10.19
C THR A 43 -7.45 16.87 9.64
N THR A 44 -7.26 17.91 10.46
CA THR A 44 -7.52 19.30 10.09
C THR A 44 -6.38 19.81 9.20
N PHE A 45 -6.27 19.27 7.98
CA PHE A 45 -5.58 20.01 6.93
C PHE A 45 -6.57 20.97 6.31
N ALA A 46 -6.40 22.25 6.63
CA ALA A 46 -7.10 23.32 5.97
C ALA A 46 -6.92 23.14 4.46
N SER A 47 -8.02 22.92 3.76
CA SER A 47 -8.11 23.04 2.31
C SER A 47 -7.64 24.45 1.95
N SER A 48 -6.38 24.60 1.55
CA SER A 48 -5.91 25.86 0.99
C SER A 48 -6.63 26.03 -0.35
N SER A 49 -7.49 27.04 -0.35
CA SER A 49 -8.27 27.56 -1.47
C SER A 49 -7.54 27.49 -2.80
N THR A 50 -8.30 27.12 -3.84
CA THR A 50 -8.11 27.43 -5.26
C THR A 50 -7.30 28.71 -5.44
N HIS A 51 -6.00 28.59 -5.65
CA HIS A 51 -5.17 29.68 -6.14
C HIS A 51 -4.96 29.47 -7.63
N ASP A 52 -5.69 30.30 -8.37
CA ASP A 52 -5.37 30.74 -9.71
C ASP A 52 -3.88 31.11 -9.75
N THR A 53 -3.05 30.30 -10.43
CA THR A 53 -1.62 30.60 -10.54
C THR A 53 -1.10 30.14 -11.89
N SER A 54 -0.69 31.10 -12.71
CA SER A 54 0.28 30.89 -13.77
C SER A 54 1.57 30.38 -13.11
N ILE A 55 1.82 29.07 -13.17
CA ILE A 55 3.01 28.48 -12.58
C ILE A 55 4.14 28.59 -13.61
N GLU A 56 5.07 29.53 -13.40
CA GLU A 56 6.34 29.56 -14.14
C GLU A 56 7.13 28.26 -13.86
N MET A 57 7.95 27.79 -14.80
CA MET A 57 8.64 26.48 -14.72
C MET A 57 9.45 26.24 -13.42
N GLY A 58 9.95 27.32 -12.78
CA GLY A 58 10.57 27.25 -11.45
C GLY A 58 9.57 26.88 -10.35
N GLY A 59 8.33 27.36 -10.43
CA GLY A 59 7.27 27.05 -9.48
C GLY A 59 6.73 25.62 -9.56
N ILE A 60 6.76 24.98 -10.74
CA ILE A 60 6.24 23.58 -10.86
C ILE A 60 7.17 22.60 -10.15
N ARG A 61 8.49 22.80 -10.24
CA ARG A 61 9.45 21.96 -9.53
C ARG A 61 9.35 22.12 -8.01
N ASP A 62 9.23 23.36 -7.54
CA ASP A 62 9.01 23.66 -6.12
C ASP A 62 7.67 23.08 -5.61
N GLU A 63 6.62 23.10 -6.45
CA GLU A 63 5.34 22.45 -6.17
C GLU A 63 5.49 20.92 -6.05
N LEU A 64 6.15 20.28 -7.02
CA LEU A 64 6.41 18.84 -6.99
C LEU A 64 7.21 18.41 -5.75
N GLU A 65 8.19 19.21 -5.34
CA GLU A 65 8.95 18.97 -4.11
C GLU A 65 8.07 19.14 -2.85
N ARG A 66 7.22 20.17 -2.81
CA ARG A 66 6.26 20.37 -1.72
C ARG A 66 5.27 19.21 -1.61
N ILE A 67 4.75 18.74 -2.75
CA ILE A 67 3.84 17.60 -2.82
C ILE A 67 4.54 16.34 -2.27
N LYS A 68 5.75 16.05 -2.74
CA LYS A 68 6.54 14.92 -2.25
C LYS A 68 6.75 14.98 -0.72
N ASN A 69 7.12 16.15 -0.20
CA ASN A 69 7.29 16.34 1.24
C ASN A 69 5.98 16.11 2.02
N THR A 70 4.84 16.47 1.42
CA THR A 70 3.51 16.22 2.01
C THR A 70 3.18 14.72 2.03
N GLN A 71 3.40 14.01 0.91
CA GLN A 71 3.22 12.56 0.84
C GLN A 71 4.09 11.82 1.87
N ASP A 72 5.37 12.20 2.00
CA ASP A 72 6.27 11.68 3.02
C ASP A 72 5.74 11.95 4.45
N GLY A 73 5.18 13.13 4.66
CA GLY A 73 4.53 13.50 5.92
C GLY A 73 3.31 12.62 6.27
N VAL A 74 2.49 12.29 5.28
CA VAL A 74 1.33 11.38 5.47
C VAL A 74 1.80 9.97 5.78
N LEU A 75 2.79 9.46 5.06
CA LEU A 75 3.36 8.12 5.30
C LEU A 75 3.94 8.00 6.71
N ARG A 76 4.62 9.04 7.22
CA ARG A 76 5.10 9.05 8.61
C ARG A 76 3.98 9.00 9.62
N GLN A 77 2.87 9.70 9.39
CA GLN A 77 1.71 9.66 10.27
C GLN A 77 1.05 8.28 10.25
N LEU A 78 0.96 7.63 9.08
CA LEU A 78 0.50 6.23 8.98
C LEU A 78 1.42 5.28 9.76
N GLU A 79 2.73 5.45 9.67
CA GLU A 79 3.69 4.68 10.46
C GLU A 79 3.42 4.84 11.96
N GLN A 80 3.28 6.08 12.43
CA GLN A 80 2.96 6.36 13.84
C GLN A 80 1.61 5.76 14.25
N ALA A 81 0.60 5.85 13.38
CA ALA A 81 -0.73 5.27 13.60
C ALA A 81 -0.71 3.75 13.74
N SER A 82 0.30 3.08 13.18
CA SER A 82 0.50 1.63 13.32
C SER A 82 0.83 1.24 14.76
N PHE A 83 1.35 2.16 15.56
CA PHE A 83 1.84 1.92 16.93
C PHE A 83 1.06 2.71 18.00
N SER A 84 0.11 3.56 17.61
CA SER A 84 -0.51 4.54 18.51
C SER A 84 -1.62 3.98 19.40
N ALA A 85 -2.04 2.73 19.23
CA ALA A 85 -2.92 2.07 20.19
C ALA A 85 -2.66 0.55 20.22
N THR A 86 -2.68 0.00 21.45
CA THR A 86 -2.40 -1.38 21.85
C THR A 86 -0.93 -1.80 21.79
N HIS A 87 -0.34 -1.95 22.98
CA HIS A 87 0.84 -2.78 23.16
C HIS A 87 0.49 -4.19 22.67
N PRO A 88 1.27 -4.79 21.76
CA PRO A 88 1.12 -6.21 21.50
C PRO A 88 1.25 -6.93 22.84
N SER A 89 0.32 -7.86 23.10
CA SER A 89 0.47 -8.83 24.20
C SER A 89 1.92 -9.34 24.20
N GLN A 90 2.55 -9.40 25.37
CA GLN A 90 3.93 -9.92 25.50
C GLN A 90 4.06 -11.36 24.95
N ASP A 91 2.95 -12.06 24.76
CA ASP A 91 2.87 -13.42 24.23
C ASP A 91 2.50 -13.49 22.73
N ALA A 92 2.40 -12.35 22.03
CA ALA A 92 2.11 -12.36 20.61
C ALA A 92 3.26 -12.97 19.79
N ALA A 93 2.94 -13.83 18.83
CA ALA A 93 3.94 -14.41 17.94
C ALA A 93 4.74 -13.30 17.21
N PRO A 94 6.07 -13.45 17.03
CA PRO A 94 6.93 -12.33 16.62
C PRO A 94 6.49 -11.65 15.33
N ILE A 95 6.07 -12.42 14.32
CA ILE A 95 5.58 -11.90 13.03
C ILE A 95 4.45 -10.86 13.19
N LEU A 96 3.56 -11.02 14.17
CA LEU A 96 2.43 -10.10 14.37
C LEU A 96 2.90 -8.70 14.79
N SER A 97 4.00 -8.62 15.54
CA SER A 97 4.62 -7.33 15.89
C SER A 97 5.53 -6.79 14.79
N GLN A 98 6.21 -7.69 14.07
CA GLN A 98 7.19 -7.30 13.04
C GLN A 98 6.52 -6.78 11.77
N ILE A 99 5.34 -7.28 11.41
CA ILE A 99 4.63 -6.89 10.19
C ILE A 99 3.94 -5.51 10.29
N VAL A 100 3.67 -5.03 11.51
CA VAL A 100 3.00 -3.74 11.77
C VAL A 100 3.85 -2.57 11.27
N GLY A 101 3.24 -1.66 10.51
CA GLY A 101 3.90 -0.52 9.88
C GLY A 101 3.55 -0.36 8.40
N THR A 102 4.29 0.53 7.76
CA THR A 102 4.12 0.93 6.36
C THR A 102 5.23 0.36 5.49
N TRP A 103 4.83 -0.27 4.39
CA TRP A 103 5.68 -1.04 3.50
C TRP A 103 5.51 -0.56 2.05
N ARG A 104 6.62 -0.45 1.33
CA ARG A 104 6.67 -0.08 -0.08
C ARG A 104 7.13 -1.25 -0.92
N ALA A 105 6.42 -1.54 -2.00
CA ALA A 105 6.78 -2.59 -2.92
C ALA A 105 8.09 -2.28 -3.64
N ILE A 106 8.97 -3.27 -3.73
CA ILE A 106 10.27 -3.16 -4.43
C ILE A 106 10.39 -4.13 -5.60
N SER A 107 9.67 -5.24 -5.59
CA SER A 107 9.69 -6.21 -6.68
C SER A 107 8.49 -7.16 -6.65
N SER A 108 8.12 -7.67 -7.81
CA SER A 108 7.09 -8.71 -7.99
C SER A 108 7.59 -9.76 -8.97
N ALA A 109 7.26 -11.03 -8.73
CA ALA A 109 7.53 -12.14 -9.64
C ALA A 109 6.36 -13.13 -9.60
N CYS A 110 5.97 -13.69 -10.75
CA CYS A 110 4.93 -14.70 -10.86
C CYS A 110 5.40 -15.84 -11.78
N THR A 111 5.02 -17.09 -11.45
CA THR A 111 5.36 -18.25 -12.29
C THR A 111 4.58 -18.29 -13.61
N GLN A 112 3.45 -17.58 -13.72
CA GLN A 112 2.64 -17.46 -14.94
C GLN A 112 2.07 -16.04 -15.07
N GLU A 113 2.01 -15.51 -16.29
CA GLU A 113 1.55 -14.13 -16.57
C GLU A 113 0.04 -14.02 -16.85
N ASN A 114 -0.64 -15.13 -17.17
CA ASN A 114 -2.04 -15.12 -17.64
C ASN A 114 -3.06 -15.32 -16.51
N PHE A 115 -3.07 -14.43 -15.53
CA PHE A 115 -4.02 -14.49 -14.43
C PHE A 115 -5.16 -13.47 -14.55
N VAL A 116 -6.37 -13.88 -14.18
CA VAL A 116 -7.58 -13.06 -14.31
C VAL A 116 -7.78 -12.10 -13.11
N SER A 117 -7.22 -12.41 -11.94
CA SER A 117 -7.38 -11.55 -10.75
C SER A 117 -6.26 -11.71 -9.71
N PHE A 118 -5.39 -10.72 -9.59
CA PHE A 118 -4.38 -10.71 -8.52
C PHE A 118 -4.96 -10.18 -7.20
N PRO A 119 -4.45 -10.63 -6.04
CA PRO A 119 -4.84 -10.01 -4.77
C PRO A 119 -4.32 -8.57 -4.70
N PRO A 120 -4.93 -7.72 -3.85
CA PRO A 120 -4.64 -6.28 -3.77
C PRO A 120 -3.16 -5.97 -3.61
N ALA A 121 -2.45 -6.83 -2.87
CA ALA A 121 -1.00 -6.73 -2.70
C ALA A 121 -0.25 -6.54 -4.03
N PHE A 122 -0.66 -7.14 -5.14
CA PHE A 122 0.01 -7.00 -6.45
C PHE A 122 -0.50 -5.84 -7.31
N LEU A 123 -1.60 -5.19 -6.92
CA LEU A 123 -2.17 -4.04 -7.61
C LEU A 123 -1.65 -2.71 -7.02
N PHE A 124 -1.35 -2.70 -5.73
CA PHE A 124 -0.99 -1.49 -5.00
C PHE A 124 0.50 -1.38 -4.66
N GLY A 125 1.05 -0.17 -4.68
CA GLY A 125 2.46 0.10 -4.42
C GLY A 125 2.85 0.10 -2.94
N PHE A 126 1.88 0.34 -2.06
CA PHE A 126 2.07 0.42 -0.62
C PHE A 126 1.13 -0.51 0.13
N MET A 127 1.58 -0.91 1.32
CA MET A 127 0.82 -1.71 2.25
C MET A 127 1.04 -1.19 3.66
N TRP A 128 -0.05 -1.04 4.41
CA TRP A 128 -0.02 -0.59 5.80
C TRP A 128 -0.71 -1.61 6.69
N TYR A 129 -0.08 -1.91 7.83
CA TYR A 129 -0.57 -2.85 8.81
C TYR A 129 -0.67 -2.23 10.20
N ARG A 130 -1.78 -2.52 10.87
CA ARG A 130 -1.99 -2.25 12.29
C ARG A 130 -2.64 -3.45 12.94
N LEU A 131 -2.19 -3.79 14.15
CA LEU A 131 -2.76 -4.88 14.94
C LEU A 131 -3.55 -4.29 16.11
N ASP A 132 -4.84 -4.59 16.19
CA ASP A 132 -5.72 -4.23 17.31
C ASP A 132 -6.22 -5.52 17.97
N GLY A 133 -5.55 -5.95 19.04
CA GLY A 133 -5.79 -7.27 19.65
C GLY A 133 -5.40 -8.42 18.71
N LEU A 134 -6.37 -9.22 18.28
CA LEU A 134 -6.19 -10.29 17.28
C LEU A 134 -6.66 -9.88 15.88
N THR A 135 -7.07 -8.63 15.69
CA THR A 135 -7.52 -8.11 14.41
C THR A 135 -6.36 -7.40 13.71
N LEU A 136 -5.91 -7.95 12.59
CA LEU A 136 -4.94 -7.29 11.72
C LEU A 136 -5.67 -6.44 10.69
N ASN A 137 -5.64 -5.13 10.91
CA ASN A 137 -6.09 -4.12 9.97
C ASN A 137 -5.04 -3.92 8.88
N CYS A 138 -5.47 -3.94 7.62
CA CYS A 138 -4.62 -3.83 6.45
C CYS A 138 -5.20 -2.81 5.47
N CYS A 139 -4.34 -1.97 4.91
CA CYS A 139 -4.69 -1.04 3.83
C CYS A 139 -3.66 -1.16 2.71
N PHE A 140 -4.12 -1.38 1.48
CA PHE A 140 -3.31 -1.37 0.27
C PHE A 140 -3.60 -0.08 -0.49
N PHE A 141 -2.60 0.61 -1.03
CA PHE A 141 -2.81 1.88 -1.73
C PHE A 141 -1.70 2.23 -2.73
N ASN A 142 -2.02 3.09 -3.71
CA ASN A 142 -1.10 3.59 -4.74
C ASN A 142 -1.22 5.11 -4.96
N GLY A 143 -1.49 5.86 -3.90
CA GLY A 143 -1.67 7.32 -3.96
C GLY A 143 -3.13 7.71 -4.12
N PHE A 144 -3.80 7.27 -5.20
CA PHE A 144 -5.18 7.67 -5.51
C PHE A 144 -6.23 6.57 -5.27
N GLU A 145 -5.86 5.29 -5.33
CA GLU A 145 -6.75 4.17 -4.98
C GLU A 145 -6.30 3.50 -3.67
N HIS A 146 -7.28 2.92 -2.98
CA HIS A 146 -7.01 2.12 -1.79
C HIS A 146 -8.01 0.98 -1.62
N GLU A 147 -7.56 -0.06 -0.94
CA GLU A 147 -8.40 -1.17 -0.51
C GLU A 147 -8.11 -1.51 0.96
N ARG A 148 -9.17 -1.62 1.76
CA ARG A 148 -9.09 -1.98 3.17
C ARG A 148 -9.58 -3.39 3.39
N THR A 149 -8.88 -4.10 4.26
CA THR A 149 -9.31 -5.41 4.74
C THR A 149 -8.89 -5.60 6.19
N ALA A 150 -9.58 -6.49 6.89
CA ALA A 150 -9.26 -6.86 8.26
C ALA A 150 -9.28 -8.37 8.38
N TYR A 151 -8.25 -8.93 9.03
CA TYR A 151 -8.13 -10.35 9.27
C TYR A 151 -8.20 -10.60 10.78
N GLU A 152 -9.19 -11.35 11.23
CA GLU A 152 -9.24 -11.82 12.61
C GLU A 152 -8.44 -13.11 12.73
N ILE A 153 -7.37 -13.08 13.52
CA ILE A 153 -6.41 -14.18 13.63
C ILE A 153 -7.05 -15.31 14.46
N GLY A 154 -7.03 -16.52 13.92
CA GLY A 154 -7.59 -17.71 14.54
C GLY A 154 -9.11 -17.89 14.34
N VAL A 155 -9.76 -17.00 13.59
CA VAL A 155 -11.21 -17.04 13.34
C VAL A 155 -11.47 -17.35 11.86
N GLU A 156 -12.31 -18.35 11.60
CA GLU A 156 -12.76 -18.67 10.24
C GLU A 156 -13.76 -17.62 9.74
N SER A 157 -13.62 -17.21 8.48
CA SER A 157 -14.54 -16.30 7.80
C SER A 157 -14.86 -16.79 6.38
N MET A 158 -15.74 -16.08 5.66
CA MET A 158 -15.99 -16.38 4.25
C MET A 158 -14.75 -16.07 3.41
N GLY A 159 -14.37 -17.01 2.54
CA GLY A 159 -13.21 -16.83 1.67
C GLY A 159 -13.51 -16.03 0.40
N ALA A 160 -12.44 -15.64 -0.30
CA ALA A 160 -12.51 -14.87 -1.55
C ALA A 160 -13.06 -15.67 -2.73
N VAL A 161 -12.96 -17.00 -2.68
CA VAL A 161 -13.52 -17.91 -3.69
C VAL A 161 -14.91 -18.33 -3.24
N SER A 162 -15.88 -18.32 -4.16
CA SER A 162 -17.24 -18.81 -3.88
C SER A 162 -17.19 -20.24 -3.34
N GLY A 163 -17.87 -20.49 -2.21
CA GLY A 163 -17.85 -21.79 -1.56
C GLY A 163 -16.55 -22.11 -0.80
N SER A 164 -15.72 -21.11 -0.48
CA SER A 164 -14.53 -21.27 0.38
C SER A 164 -14.69 -20.59 1.75
N ARG A 165 -13.95 -21.07 2.74
CA ARG A 165 -13.70 -20.39 4.02
C ARG A 165 -12.25 -19.92 4.07
N SER A 166 -12.00 -18.83 4.78
CA SER A 166 -10.67 -18.29 5.03
C SER A 166 -10.33 -18.40 6.51
N LEU A 167 -9.08 -18.74 6.82
CA LEU A 167 -8.53 -18.68 8.16
C LEU A 167 -7.16 -18.00 8.10
N THR A 168 -6.98 -16.98 8.95
CA THR A 168 -5.67 -16.35 9.14
C THR A 168 -5.05 -16.82 10.44
N TYR A 169 -3.82 -17.34 10.40
CA TYR A 169 -3.13 -17.91 11.57
C TYR A 169 -1.61 -17.71 11.45
N VAL A 170 -0.90 -17.99 12.55
CA VAL A 170 0.57 -17.94 12.58
C VAL A 170 1.14 -19.35 12.61
N GLU A 171 2.09 -19.63 11.72
CA GLU A 171 2.82 -20.91 11.62
C GLU A 171 4.27 -20.59 11.26
N ASP A 172 5.25 -21.14 11.98
CA ASP A 172 6.69 -20.94 11.73
C ASP A 172 7.14 -19.48 11.55
N ASN A 173 6.61 -18.59 12.39
CA ASN A 173 6.83 -17.14 12.30
C ASN A 173 6.41 -16.52 10.95
N ARG A 174 5.40 -17.11 10.32
CA ARG A 174 4.73 -16.61 9.12
C ARG A 174 3.28 -16.34 9.46
N LEU A 175 2.73 -15.25 8.93
CA LEU A 175 1.31 -14.99 8.97
C LEU A 175 0.69 -15.57 7.70
N ILE A 176 -0.20 -16.53 7.87
CA ILE A 176 -0.76 -17.33 6.77
C ILE A 176 -2.25 -17.09 6.70
N THR A 177 -2.76 -16.78 5.52
CA THR A 177 -4.20 -16.77 5.21
C THR A 177 -4.46 -17.93 4.25
N SER A 178 -5.16 -18.96 4.72
CA SER A 178 -5.52 -20.16 3.95
C SER A 178 -6.99 -20.10 3.57
N HIS A 179 -7.30 -20.24 2.28
CA HIS A 179 -8.66 -20.42 1.80
C HIS A 179 -8.88 -21.89 1.44
N ARG A 180 -9.90 -22.49 2.03
CA ARG A 180 -10.25 -23.90 1.81
C ARG A 180 -11.67 -24.04 1.29
N MET A 181 -11.87 -24.91 0.31
CA MET A 181 -13.18 -25.21 -0.23
C MET A 181 -14.05 -25.90 0.83
N VAL A 182 -15.29 -25.45 0.99
CA VAL A 182 -16.24 -26.03 1.97
C VAL A 182 -16.63 -27.46 1.58
N ALA A 183 -16.62 -27.78 0.28
CA ALA A 183 -17.06 -29.07 -0.24
C ALA A 183 -16.15 -30.23 0.18
N ASP A 184 -14.83 -30.03 0.18
CA ASP A 184 -13.84 -31.10 0.37
C ASP A 184 -12.68 -30.73 1.32
N GLY A 185 -12.62 -29.48 1.79
CA GLY A 185 -11.56 -28.97 2.66
C GLY A 185 -10.23 -28.69 1.95
N SER A 186 -10.15 -28.84 0.62
CA SER A 186 -8.93 -28.59 -0.15
C SER A 186 -8.53 -27.12 -0.11
N GLU A 187 -7.23 -26.84 0.04
CA GLU A 187 -6.71 -25.46 0.00
C GLU A 187 -6.68 -24.97 -1.44
N CYS A 188 -7.47 -23.94 -1.74
CA CYS A 188 -7.56 -23.35 -3.08
C CYS A 188 -6.72 -22.08 -3.22
N ILE A 189 -6.51 -21.33 -2.13
CA ILE A 189 -5.61 -20.17 -2.09
C ILE A 189 -4.80 -20.20 -0.79
N ARG A 190 -3.51 -19.89 -0.89
CA ARG A 190 -2.65 -19.65 0.27
C ARG A 190 -1.91 -18.33 0.12
N ILE A 191 -2.00 -17.48 1.13
CA ILE A 191 -1.22 -16.25 1.23
C ILE A 191 -0.29 -16.39 2.43
N GLU A 192 1.02 -16.27 2.21
CA GLU A 192 2.03 -16.26 3.26
C GLU A 192 2.66 -14.87 3.35
N ARG A 193 2.80 -14.36 4.58
CA ARG A 193 3.47 -13.11 4.88
C ARG A 193 4.55 -13.35 5.92
N PHE A 194 5.79 -13.02 5.60
CA PHE A 194 6.92 -13.23 6.50
C PHE A 194 8.03 -12.22 6.23
N ILE A 195 8.87 -11.98 7.23
CA ILE A 195 9.98 -11.03 7.13
C ILE A 195 11.29 -11.82 7.06
N GLU A 196 12.06 -11.54 6.01
CA GLU A 196 13.37 -12.14 5.78
C GLU A 196 14.36 -11.01 5.49
N ASN A 197 15.41 -10.88 6.30
CA ASN A 197 16.43 -9.84 6.16
C ASN A 197 15.86 -8.40 6.09
N GLY A 198 14.81 -8.12 6.88
CA GLY A 198 14.14 -6.82 6.90
C GLY A 198 13.18 -6.56 5.73
N VAL A 199 13.03 -7.51 4.81
CA VAL A 199 12.10 -7.44 3.68
C VAL A 199 10.85 -8.24 4.00
N LEU A 200 9.67 -7.61 3.87
CA LEU A 200 8.40 -8.32 3.93
C LEU A 200 8.16 -9.04 2.60
N ARG A 201 8.01 -10.35 2.66
CA ARG A 201 7.61 -11.21 1.54
C ARG A 201 6.12 -11.49 1.63
N TYR A 202 5.42 -11.23 0.54
CA TYR A 202 4.03 -11.61 0.32
C TYR A 202 4.02 -12.68 -0.77
N VAL A 203 3.69 -13.92 -0.40
CA VAL A 203 3.61 -15.04 -1.33
C VAL A 203 2.16 -15.45 -1.50
N PHE A 204 1.65 -15.37 -2.72
CA PHE A 204 0.33 -15.82 -3.10
C PHE A 204 0.44 -17.11 -3.90
N ARG A 205 -0.35 -18.12 -3.52
CA ARG A 205 -0.45 -19.40 -4.23
C ARG A 205 -1.91 -19.69 -4.55
N GLN A 206 -2.15 -20.15 -5.78
CA GLN A 206 -3.45 -20.65 -6.22
C GLN A 206 -3.23 -21.73 -7.30
N GLY A 207 -3.46 -22.99 -6.94
CA GLY A 207 -3.03 -24.12 -7.80
C GLY A 207 -1.52 -24.10 -8.02
N ASP A 208 -1.09 -24.17 -9.29
CA ASP A 208 0.32 -24.13 -9.69
C ASP A 208 0.90 -22.70 -9.80
N LEU A 209 0.05 -21.67 -9.66
CA LEU A 209 0.50 -20.29 -9.67
C LEU A 209 1.15 -19.95 -8.34
N VAL A 210 2.36 -19.39 -8.42
CA VAL A 210 3.05 -18.78 -7.28
C VAL A 210 3.48 -17.38 -7.68
N CYS A 211 2.97 -16.39 -6.94
CA CYS A 211 3.38 -15.00 -7.08
C CYS A 211 4.02 -14.53 -5.78
N THR A 212 5.15 -13.85 -5.89
CA THR A 212 5.86 -13.25 -4.76
C THR A 212 5.99 -11.76 -4.98
N ARG A 213 5.62 -10.97 -3.98
CA ARG A 213 5.90 -9.54 -3.92
C ARG A 213 6.77 -9.25 -2.70
N SER A 214 7.76 -8.40 -2.90
CA SER A 214 8.70 -7.99 -1.85
C SER A 214 8.45 -6.54 -1.50
N TYR A 215 8.52 -6.23 -0.22
CA TYR A 215 8.37 -4.88 0.29
C TYR A 215 9.50 -4.52 1.25
N GLU A 216 9.94 -3.28 1.16
CA GLU A 216 10.81 -2.67 2.16
C GLU A 216 9.98 -1.81 3.12
N ARG A 217 10.47 -1.66 4.35
CA ARG A 217 9.84 -0.77 5.32
C ARG A 217 10.12 0.68 4.93
N MET A 218 9.09 1.53 4.95
CA MET A 218 9.24 2.94 4.58
C MET A 218 10.11 3.73 5.56
N PHE A 219 10.04 3.40 6.85
CA PHE A 219 10.80 4.07 7.89
C PHE A 219 11.52 3.02 8.74
N GLN A 220 12.86 3.08 8.77
CA GLN A 220 13.65 2.28 9.69
C GLN A 220 13.48 2.84 11.10
N LYS A 221 13.33 1.96 12.09
CA LYS A 221 13.37 2.32 13.52
C LYS A 221 14.77 2.72 13.94
#